data_AF-A0A259BZR3-F1
#
_entry.id   AF-A0A259BZR3-F1
#
_cell.length_a   1.000
_cell.length_b   1.000
_cell.length_c   1.000
_cell.angle_alpha   90.00
_cell.angle_beta   90.00
_cell.angle_gamma   90.00
#
_symmetry.space_group_name_H-M   'P 1'
#
loop_
_entity.id
_entity.type
_entity.pdbx_description
1 polymer ?
#
loop_
_entity_poly.entity_id
_entity_poly.type
_entity_poly.pdbx_seq_one_letter_code
_entity_poly.pdbx_strand_id
1 'polypeptide(L)' 'MRAVGYQHSLPIDDALALSDIELPRPVATGRDLLVEVRAVSVNPVDTKVRRRAAAEAGEWKVLGWDAAGVVVEA' A
#
# COMPACT_ATOMS: atom_id res chain seq x y z
N MET A 1 -11.71 -0.43 2.45
CA MET A 1 -11.10 0.45 1.45
C MET A 1 -10.40 -0.40 0.40
N ARG A 2 -10.42 0.04 -0.86
CA ARG A 2 -9.64 -0.59 -1.93
C ARG A 2 -8.17 -0.26 -1.73
N ALA A 3 -7.29 -1.22 -1.97
CA ALA A 3 -5.85 -1.05 -1.93
C ALA A 3 -5.17 -1.91 -3.00
N VAL A 4 -3.90 -1.61 -3.27
CA VAL A 4 -3.01 -2.46 -4.06
C VAL A 4 -1.93 -3.01 -3.14
N GLY A 5 -1.79 -4.32 -3.09
CA GLY A 5 -0.84 -4.97 -2.19
C GLY A 5 -0.31 -6.28 -2.73
N TYR A 6 0.61 -6.91 -1.98
CA TYR A 6 1.17 -8.21 -2.33
C TYR A 6 1.47 -9.03 -1.08
N GLN A 7 1.47 -10.35 -1.21
CA GLN A 7 1.83 -11.28 -0.12
C GLN A 7 3.27 -11.77 -0.26
N HIS A 8 3.68 -12.10 -1.49
CA HIS A 8 5.01 -12.62 -1.80
C HIS A 8 5.81 -11.65 -2.67
N SER A 9 7.12 -11.62 -2.46
CA SER A 9 8.03 -10.84 -3.28
C SER A 9 8.27 -11.57 -4.62
N LEU A 10 7.57 -11.15 -5.66
CA LEU A 10 7.59 -11.77 -6.99
C LEU A 10 8.16 -10.82 -8.07
N PRO A 11 8.65 -11.36 -9.20
CA PRO A 11 8.91 -10.59 -10.43
C PRO A 11 7.69 -9.77 -10.84
N ILE A 12 7.87 -8.58 -11.45
CA ILE A 12 6.74 -7.66 -11.71
C ILE A 12 5.81 -8.12 -12.83
N ASP A 13 6.29 -9.02 -13.68
CA ASP A 13 5.56 -9.70 -14.73
C ASP A 13 4.73 -10.90 -14.22
N ASP A 14 4.90 -11.27 -12.94
CA ASP A 14 4.01 -12.24 -12.29
C ASP A 14 2.65 -11.60 -12.00
N ALA A 15 1.56 -12.30 -12.32
CA ALA A 15 0.20 -11.82 -12.11
C ALA A 15 -0.15 -11.58 -10.64
N LEU A 16 0.58 -12.18 -9.70
CA LEU A 16 0.40 -12.02 -8.26
C LEU A 16 1.40 -11.04 -7.63
N ALA A 17 2.21 -10.34 -8.44
CA ALA A 17 3.20 -9.39 -7.96
C ALA A 17 2.59 -8.16 -7.27
N LEU A 18 1.39 -7.76 -7.72
CA LEU A 18 0.55 -6.72 -7.14
C LEU A 18 -0.92 -7.09 -7.42
N SER A 19 -1.75 -7.08 -6.39
CA SER A 19 -3.17 -7.45 -6.46
C SER A 19 -4.04 -6.32 -5.96
N ASP A 20 -5.17 -6.11 -6.64
CA ASP A 20 -6.29 -5.35 -6.09
C ASP A 20 -6.90 -6.12 -4.91
N ILE A 21 -7.01 -5.46 -3.75
CA ILE A 21 -7.51 -6.06 -2.52
C ILE A 21 -8.48 -5.12 -1.79
N GLU A 22 -9.29 -5.71 -0.91
CA GLU A 22 -10.10 -4.97 0.04
C GLU A 22 -9.55 -5.15 1.46
N LEU A 23 -9.34 -4.02 2.15
CA LEU A 23 -8.90 -4.00 3.55
C LEU A 23 -9.90 -3.20 4.40
N PRO A 24 -9.96 -3.39 5.72
CA PRO A 24 -10.70 -2.48 6.59
C PRO A 24 -10.25 -1.03 6.41
N ARG A 25 -11.17 -0.07 6.53
CA ARG A 25 -10.80 1.35 6.56
C ARG A 25 -10.06 1.62 7.88
N PRO A 26 -8.84 2.19 7.87
CA PRO A 26 -8.13 2.51 9.09
C PRO A 26 -8.81 3.67 9.82
N VAL A 27 -8.59 3.76 11.13
CA VAL A 27 -9.07 4.84 11.99
C VAL A 27 -7.87 5.64 12.44
N ALA A 28 -7.89 6.96 12.21
CA ALA A 28 -6.84 7.85 12.69
C ALA A 28 -6.87 7.95 14.22
N THR A 29 -5.70 7.96 14.86
CA THR A 29 -5.59 8.08 16.31
C THR A 29 -4.46 9.04 16.70
N GLY A 30 -4.58 9.70 17.86
CA GLY A 30 -3.50 10.52 18.41
C GLY A 30 -3.19 11.76 17.58
N ARG A 31 -2.14 11.69 16.75
CA ARG A 31 -1.69 12.78 15.86
C ARG A 31 -1.72 12.40 14.39
N ASP A 32 -2.33 11.26 14.06
CA ASP A 32 -2.45 10.79 12.69
C ASP A 32 -3.59 11.51 11.96
N LEU A 33 -3.48 11.62 10.63
CA LEU A 33 -4.56 12.06 9.76
C LEU A 33 -5.03 10.90 8.90
N LEU A 34 -6.35 10.77 8.71
CA LEU A 34 -6.88 9.90 7.66
C LEU A 34 -7.03 10.70 6.38
N VAL A 35 -6.32 10.29 5.33
CA VAL A 35 -6.34 10.94 4.02
C VAL A 35 -7.04 10.06 3.00
N GLU A 36 -8.05 10.61 2.32
CA GLU A 36 -8.60 10.02 1.11
C GLU A 36 -7.64 10.29 -0.05
N VAL A 37 -6.84 9.28 -0.38
CA VAL A 37 -5.82 9.36 -1.43
C VAL A 37 -6.47 9.52 -2.81
N ARG A 38 -6.04 10.55 -3.55
CA ARG A 38 -6.49 10.84 -4.93
C ARG A 38 -5.45 10.48 -5.97
N ALA A 39 -4.17 10.58 -5.61
CA ALA A 39 -3.05 10.19 -6.46
C ALA A 39 -1.86 9.73 -5.61
N VAL A 40 -1.03 8.89 -6.23
CA VAL A 40 0.25 8.40 -5.70
C VAL A 40 1.30 8.45 -6.81
N SER A 41 2.57 8.44 -6.45
CA SER A 41 3.69 8.27 -7.40
C SER A 41 4.36 6.91 -7.19
N VAL A 42 5.16 6.47 -8.16
CA VAL A 42 6.01 5.26 -8.03
C VAL A 42 7.46 5.70 -8.07
N ASN A 43 8.21 5.34 -7.04
CA ASN A 43 9.61 5.68 -6.86
C ASN A 43 10.51 4.42 -6.89
N PRO A 44 11.84 4.58 -7.02
CA PRO A 44 12.76 3.44 -6.93
C PRO A 44 12.63 2.64 -5.63
N VAL A 45 12.27 3.29 -4.51
CA VAL A 45 12.08 2.60 -3.22
C VAL A 45 10.94 1.57 -3.27
N ASP A 46 9.83 1.87 -3.96
CA ASP A 46 8.71 0.94 -4.12
C ASP A 46 9.19 -0.37 -4.77
N THR A 47 9.98 -0.26 -5.83
CA THR A 47 10.53 -1.44 -6.52
C THR A 47 11.54 -2.19 -5.67
N LYS A 48 12.36 -1.49 -4.87
CA LYS A 48 13.39 -2.10 -4.03
C LYS A 48 12.76 -2.88 -2.87
N VAL A 49 11.73 -2.32 -2.24
CA VAL A 49 11.02 -2.96 -1.14
C VAL A 49 10.20 -4.13 -1.66
N ARG A 50 9.44 -3.95 -2.75
CA ARG A 50 8.65 -5.04 -3.36
C ARG A 50 9.50 -6.27 -3.67
N ARG A 51 10.74 -6.09 -4.15
CA ARG A 51 11.68 -7.17 -4.51
C ARG A 51 12.40 -7.84 -3.32
N ARG A 52 12.31 -7.27 -2.10
CA ARG A 52 13.15 -7.71 -0.97
C ARG A 52 12.37 -8.10 0.27
N ALA A 53 11.14 -7.62 0.42
CA ALA A 53 10.34 -7.83 1.62
C ALA A 53 8.97 -8.39 1.26
N ALA A 54 8.70 -9.63 1.67
CA ALA A 54 7.37 -10.22 1.64
C ALA A 54 6.47 -9.62 2.75
N ALA A 55 5.16 -9.85 2.67
CA ALA A 55 4.27 -9.61 3.79
C ALA A 55 4.53 -10.64 4.91
N GLU A 56 4.03 -10.35 6.11
CA GLU A 56 3.92 -11.39 7.14
C GLU A 56 2.97 -12.50 6.69
N ALA A 57 3.11 -13.69 7.28
CA ALA A 57 2.35 -14.86 6.85
C ALA A 57 0.84 -14.64 7.02
N GLY A 58 0.10 -14.73 5.91
CA GLY A 58 -1.36 -14.49 5.88
C GLY A 58 -1.77 -13.03 5.69
N GLU A 59 -0.82 -12.10 5.68
CA GLU A 59 -1.09 -10.67 5.58
C GLU A 59 -0.81 -10.10 4.17
N TRP A 60 -1.21 -8.85 3.98
CA TRP A 60 -0.92 -8.08 2.77
C TRP A 60 0.06 -6.95 3.07
N LYS A 61 1.03 -6.76 2.17
CA LYS A 61 1.93 -5.60 2.21
C LYS A 61 1.48 -4.55 1.20
N VAL A 62 1.14 -3.36 1.69
CA VAL A 62 0.80 -2.17 0.89
C VAL A 62 2.02 -1.24 0.82
N LEU A 63 2.31 -0.72 -0.38
CA LEU A 63 3.42 0.21 -0.64
C LEU A 63 2.91 1.63 -0.91
N GLY A 64 3.84 2.54 -1.18
CA GLY A 64 3.58 3.94 -1.50
C GLY A 64 4.26 4.87 -0.50
N TRP A 65 5.15 5.74 -1.00
CA TRP A 65 5.84 6.75 -0.20
C TRP A 65 5.45 8.19 -0.58
N ASP A 66 4.66 8.36 -1.64
CA ASP A 66 4.08 9.64 -2.05
C ASP A 66 2.56 9.51 -2.16
N ALA A 67 1.86 10.51 -1.65
CA ALA A 67 0.42 10.63 -1.80
C ALA A 67 -0.01 12.10 -1.86
N ALA A 68 -1.06 12.36 -2.64
CA ALA A 68 -1.83 13.59 -2.58
C ALA A 68 -3.31 13.23 -2.44
N GLY A 69 -4.02 13.93 -1.56
CA GLY A 69 -5.39 13.59 -1.20
C GLY A 69 -6.04 14.64 -0.32
N VAL A 70 -7.24 14.31 0.17
CA VAL A 70 -8.04 15.17 1.05
C VAL A 70 -8.02 14.59 2.46
N VAL A 71 -7.78 15.42 3.47
CA VAL A 71 -7.92 15.00 4.87
C VAL A 71 -9.40 14.78 5.17
N VAL A 72 -9.78 13.59 5.62
CA VAL A 72 -11.17 13.20 5.92
C VAL A 72 -11.43 12.97 7.41
N GLU A 73 -10.40 12.67 8.21
CA GLU A 73 -10.45 12.60 9.68
C GLU A 73 -9.10 13.07 10.26
N ALA A 74 -9.13 13.62 11.48
CA ALA A 74 -7.98 14.15 12.21
C ALA A 74 -8.11 13.89 13.72
#